data_AF-A0A227J943-F1
#
_entry.id   AF-A0A227J943-F1
#
_cell.length_a   1.000
_cell.length_b   1.000
_cell.length_c   1.000
_cell.angle_alpha   90.00
_cell.angle_beta   90.00
_cell.angle_gamma   90.00
#
_symmetry.space_group_name_H-M   'P 1'
#
loop_
_entity.id
_entity.type
_entity.pdbx_description
1 polymer ?
#
loop_
_entity_poly.entity_id
_entity_poly.type
_entity_poly.pdbx_seq_one_letter_code
_entity_poly.pdbx_strand_id
1 'polypeptide(L)'
;NIAGNAVCDNGVMIDLSLLTQVRVDENAKRAFVEPGCTLGDLDEASQKHGLATPVGINSTTGIAGLTLGGGFGWLSRKYGMTIDNLVSANVVTADGRQLLASETENEDLFWALRGGGGNFGIVTQFEFQL
;
A
#
# COMPACT_ATOMS: atom_id res chain seq x y z
N ASN A 1 6.26 10.77 6.55
CA ASN A 1 7.25 10.01 7.35
C ASN A 1 8.09 11.02 8.12
N ILE A 2 8.37 10.80 9.41
CA ILE A 2 9.02 11.78 10.30
C ILE A 2 10.49 12.05 9.92
N ALA A 3 11.15 11.10 9.26
CA ALA A 3 12.53 11.25 8.79
C ALA A 3 12.68 12.16 7.55
N GLY A 4 11.58 12.63 6.96
CA GLY A 4 11.64 13.57 5.82
C GLY A 4 11.92 12.93 4.46
N ASN A 5 11.89 11.60 4.35
CA ASN A 5 12.24 10.84 3.13
C ASN A 5 11.38 11.13 1.88
N ALA A 6 10.33 11.95 1.99
CA ALA A 6 9.42 12.26 0.88
C ALA A 6 9.91 13.44 0.01
N VAL A 7 10.96 14.15 0.43
CA VAL A 7 11.53 15.29 -0.28
C VAL A 7 13.05 15.13 -0.41
N CYS A 8 13.65 15.83 -1.37
CA CYS A 8 15.08 15.80 -1.59
C CYS A 8 15.61 17.17 -2.01
N ASP A 9 16.87 17.43 -1.69
CA ASP A 9 17.60 18.58 -2.20
C ASP A 9 18.18 18.25 -3.57
N ASN A 10 17.95 19.12 -4.56
CA ASN A 10 18.51 19.01 -5.91
C ASN A 10 18.26 17.65 -6.60
N GLY A 11 17.16 16.98 -6.26
CA GLY A 11 16.74 15.72 -6.87
C GLY A 11 15.38 15.85 -7.56
N VAL A 12 14.84 14.69 -7.94
CA VAL A 12 13.49 14.58 -8.47
C VAL A 12 12.62 13.90 -7.43
N MET A 13 11.52 14.56 -7.06
CA MET A 13 10.47 13.97 -6.25
C MET A 13 9.45 13.33 -7.18
N ILE A 14 9.24 12.01 -7.03
CA ILE A 14 8.16 11.32 -7.71
C ILE A 14 6.92 11.40 -6.81
N ASP A 15 6.11 12.42 -7.05
CA ASP A 15 4.86 12.65 -6.34
C ASP A 15 3.75 11.77 -6.90
N LEU A 16 3.24 10.86 -6.07
CA LEU A 16 2.17 9.94 -6.42
C LEU A 16 0.80 10.41 -5.94
N SER A 17 0.69 11.59 -5.32
CA SER A 17 -0.54 12.09 -4.68
C SER A 17 -1.73 12.29 -5.62
N LEU A 18 -1.53 12.21 -6.94
CA LEU A 18 -2.60 12.26 -7.94
C LEU A 18 -3.09 10.86 -8.38
N LEU A 19 -2.42 9.78 -7.97
CA LEU A 19 -2.86 8.40 -8.15
C LEU A 19 -3.68 7.99 -6.93
N THR A 20 -4.97 8.32 -6.92
CA THR A 20 -5.86 8.20 -5.75
C THR A 20 -7.07 7.29 -5.96
N GLN A 21 -7.04 6.40 -6.94
CA GLN A 21 -8.15 5.47 -7.16
C GLN A 21 -8.16 4.32 -6.15
N VAL A 22 -9.36 4.02 -5.64
CA VAL A 22 -9.65 2.82 -4.87
C VAL A 22 -10.77 2.05 -5.56
N ARG A 23 -10.52 0.78 -5.90
CA ARG A 23 -11.52 -0.15 -6.44
C ARG A 23 -11.72 -1.29 -5.47
N VAL A 24 -12.97 -1.53 -5.06
CA VAL A 24 -13.34 -2.65 -4.19
C VAL A 24 -14.06 -3.72 -5.01
N ASP A 25 -13.62 -4.97 -4.86
CA ASP A 25 -14.36 -6.16 -5.28
C ASP A 25 -15.03 -6.77 -4.04
N GLU A 26 -16.33 -6.53 -3.90
CA GLU A 26 -17.12 -7.01 -2.75
C GLU A 26 -17.20 -8.55 -2.69
N ASN A 27 -17.25 -9.21 -3.85
CA ASN A 27 -17.37 -10.66 -3.92
C ASN A 27 -16.07 -11.35 -3.50
N ALA A 28 -14.94 -10.85 -4.04
CA ALA A 28 -13.62 -11.37 -3.69
C ALA A 28 -13.11 -10.83 -2.34
N LYS A 29 -13.76 -9.81 -1.77
CA LYS A 29 -13.30 -9.04 -0.61
C LYS A 29 -11.88 -8.53 -0.80
N ARG A 30 -11.65 -7.88 -1.95
CA ARG A 30 -10.36 -7.30 -2.32
C ARG A 30 -10.48 -5.79 -2.52
N ALA A 31 -9.46 -5.05 -2.12
CA ALA A 31 -9.29 -3.65 -2.49
C ALA A 31 -8.04 -3.48 -3.35
N PHE A 32 -8.16 -2.74 -4.45
CA PHE A 32 -7.07 -2.33 -5.32
C PHE A 32 -6.89 -0.82 -5.13
N VAL A 33 -5.72 -0.42 -4.64
CA VAL A 33 -5.48 0.91 -4.08
C VAL A 33 -4.26 1.53 -4.74
N GLU A 34 -4.43 2.70 -5.31
CA GLU A 34 -3.31 3.48 -5.85
C GLU A 34 -2.46 4.12 -4.73
N PRO A 35 -1.15 4.34 -4.97
CA PRO A 35 -0.21 4.68 -3.90
C PRO A 35 -0.38 6.08 -3.31
N GLY A 36 -1.07 6.98 -4.03
CA GLY A 36 -1.40 8.32 -3.57
C GLY A 36 -2.57 8.38 -2.61
N CYS A 37 -3.34 7.29 -2.46
CA CYS A 37 -4.44 7.23 -1.51
C CYS A 37 -3.96 7.41 -0.07
N THR A 38 -4.85 7.99 0.73
CA THR A 38 -4.76 8.03 2.18
C THR A 38 -5.49 6.84 2.80
N LEU A 39 -5.30 6.59 4.09
CA LEU A 39 -6.04 5.53 4.79
C LEU A 39 -7.55 5.80 4.76
N GLY A 40 -7.92 7.08 4.85
CA GLY A 40 -9.32 7.51 4.79
C GLY A 40 -9.98 7.15 3.45
N ASP A 41 -9.25 7.22 2.34
CA ASP A 41 -9.79 6.84 1.03
C ASP A 41 -10.11 5.34 0.96
N LEU A 42 -9.21 4.50 1.49
CA LEU A 42 -9.43 3.05 1.57
C LEU A 42 -10.57 2.70 2.52
N ASP A 43 -10.61 3.32 3.70
CA ASP A 43 -11.68 3.12 4.67
C ASP A 43 -13.03 3.55 4.07
N GLU A 44 -13.13 4.73 3.44
CA GLU A 44 -14.37 5.21 2.83
C GLU A 44 -14.86 4.27 1.72
N ALA A 45 -13.96 3.82 0.84
CA ALA A 45 -14.31 2.93 -0.25
C ALA A 45 -14.75 1.55 0.24
N SER A 46 -14.03 0.95 1.20
CA SER A 46 -14.35 -0.38 1.73
C SER A 46 -15.59 -0.39 2.62
N GLN A 47 -15.81 0.66 3.42
CA GLN A 47 -16.97 0.77 4.29
C GLN A 47 -18.30 0.91 3.53
N LYS A 48 -18.31 1.39 2.28
CA LYS A 48 -19.49 1.35 1.40
C LYS A 48 -20.04 -0.07 1.19
N HIS A 49 -19.18 -1.08 1.37
CA HIS A 49 -19.51 -2.51 1.27
C HIS A 49 -19.50 -3.22 2.64
N GLY A 50 -19.35 -2.49 3.74
CA GLY A 50 -19.23 -3.08 5.08
C GLY A 50 -17.95 -3.91 5.29
N LEU A 51 -16.91 -3.67 4.50
CA LEU A 51 -15.62 -4.37 4.55
C LEU A 51 -14.52 -3.48 5.17
N ALA A 52 -13.43 -4.08 5.64
CA ALA A 52 -12.29 -3.34 6.20
C ALA A 52 -11.02 -4.21 6.29
N THR A 53 -9.85 -3.60 6.17
CA THR A 53 -8.55 -4.25 6.43
C THR A 53 -7.72 -3.42 7.42
N PRO A 54 -6.74 -4.00 8.14
CA PRO A 54 -5.88 -3.22 9.02
C PRO A 54 -5.13 -2.12 8.30
N VAL A 55 -5.31 -0.89 8.78
CA VAL A 55 -4.54 0.29 8.41
C VAL A 55 -4.08 1.03 9.67
N GLY A 56 -3.33 2.13 9.50
CA GLY A 56 -2.98 3.05 10.57
C GLY A 56 -4.17 3.76 11.21
N ILE A 57 -3.89 4.55 12.25
CA ILE A 57 -4.91 5.22 13.07
C ILE A 57 -5.37 6.56 12.48
N ASN A 58 -4.53 7.22 11.68
CA ASN A 58 -4.77 8.58 11.19
C ASN A 58 -5.14 8.59 9.70
N SER A 59 -6.37 9.00 9.40
CA SER A 59 -6.96 9.02 8.05
C SER A 59 -6.11 9.73 7.00
N THR A 60 -5.35 10.76 7.35
CA THR A 60 -4.55 11.53 6.38
C THR A 60 -3.19 10.88 6.06
N THR A 61 -2.88 9.72 6.64
CA THR A 61 -1.63 9.01 6.37
C THR A 61 -1.70 8.38 4.98
N GLY A 62 -0.65 8.52 4.17
CA GLY A 62 -0.57 7.87 2.86
C GLY A 62 -0.47 6.34 2.99
N ILE A 63 -1.23 5.61 2.17
CA ILE A 63 -1.30 4.14 2.22
C ILE A 63 0.03 3.48 1.88
N ALA A 64 0.77 4.03 0.89
CA ALA A 64 1.99 3.41 0.39
C ALA A 64 3.09 3.38 1.45
N GLY A 65 3.37 4.53 2.07
CA GLY A 65 4.41 4.64 3.09
C GLY A 65 4.10 3.82 4.34
N LEU A 66 2.81 3.72 4.72
CA LEU A 66 2.39 2.91 5.87
C LEU A 66 2.51 1.42 5.57
N THR A 67 1.97 0.97 4.43
CA THR A 67 1.98 -0.43 4.02
C THR A 67 3.40 -0.94 3.87
N LEU A 68 4.26 -0.24 3.11
CA LEU A 68 5.63 -0.71 2.88
C LEU A 68 6.49 -0.72 4.15
N GLY A 69 6.11 0.02 5.20
CA GLY A 69 6.74 -0.02 6.52
C GLY A 69 6.11 -1.01 7.50
N GLY A 70 5.08 -1.75 7.10
CA GLY A 70 4.33 -2.68 7.95
C GLY A 70 2.89 -2.24 8.19
N GLY A 71 2.72 -1.17 8.96
CA GLY A 71 1.42 -0.56 9.24
C GLY A 71 0.63 -1.29 10.33
N PHE A 72 0.23 -0.54 11.37
CA PHE A 72 -0.58 -1.07 12.46
C PHE A 72 -1.61 -0.04 12.93
N GLY A 73 -2.74 -0.53 13.43
CA GLY A 73 -3.79 0.30 14.00
C GLY A 73 -4.84 -0.52 14.74
N TRP A 74 -6.08 -0.03 14.74
CA TRP A 74 -7.15 -0.56 15.58
C TRP A 74 -7.47 -2.03 15.32
N LEU A 75 -7.43 -2.43 14.04
CA LEU A 75 -7.76 -3.79 13.60
C LEU A 75 -6.61 -4.78 13.77
N SER A 76 -5.39 -4.31 14.07
CA SER A 76 -4.20 -5.16 13.98
C SER A 76 -4.14 -6.27 15.00
N ARG A 77 -4.75 -6.09 16.18
CA ARG A 77 -4.84 -7.15 17.18
C ARG A 77 -5.63 -8.37 16.71
N LYS A 78 -6.57 -8.18 15.78
CA LYS A 78 -7.46 -9.23 15.30
C LYS A 78 -7.02 -9.80 13.94
N TYR A 79 -6.46 -8.96 13.07
CA TYR A 79 -6.20 -9.30 11.68
C TYR A 79 -4.74 -9.11 11.23
N GLY A 80 -3.82 -8.76 12.14
CA GLY A 80 -2.41 -8.54 11.80
C GLY A 80 -2.12 -7.11 11.31
N MET A 81 -0.90 -6.89 10.85
CA MET A 81 -0.47 -5.62 10.25
C MET A 81 -1.10 -5.41 8.87
N THR A 82 -0.99 -4.20 8.33
CA THR A 82 -1.43 -3.90 6.96
C THR A 82 -0.74 -4.81 5.94
N ILE A 83 0.56 -5.08 6.12
CA ILE A 83 1.32 -6.02 5.29
C ILE A 83 0.87 -7.47 5.37
N ASP A 84 0.26 -7.90 6.48
CA ASP A 84 -0.25 -9.27 6.64
C ASP A 84 -1.51 -9.49 5.79
N ASN A 85 -2.14 -8.40 5.34
CA ASN A 85 -3.33 -8.41 4.49
C ASN A 85 -3.02 -7.95 3.05
N LEU A 86 -1.76 -7.64 2.74
CA LEU A 86 -1.33 -7.37 1.37
C LEU A 86 -1.30 -8.68 0.57
N VAL A 87 -1.85 -8.66 -0.63
CA VAL A 87 -2.03 -9.81 -1.52
C VAL A 87 -1.07 -9.75 -2.69
N SER A 88 -0.98 -8.57 -3.29
CA SER A 88 -0.09 -8.31 -4.41
C SER A 88 0.25 -6.82 -4.52
N ALA A 89 1.31 -6.50 -5.26
CA ALA A 89 1.70 -5.13 -5.57
C ALA A 89 2.28 -5.02 -6.97
N ASN A 90 1.84 -4.00 -7.73
CA ASN A 90 2.50 -3.61 -8.99
C ASN A 90 3.65 -2.67 -8.68
N VAL A 91 4.85 -2.96 -9.18
CA VAL A 91 6.08 -2.24 -8.85
C VAL A 91 6.81 -1.80 -10.11
N VAL A 92 7.21 -0.54 -10.16
CA VAL A 92 8.18 -0.03 -11.13
C VAL A 92 9.57 -0.08 -10.51
N THR A 93 10.46 -0.90 -11.07
CA THR A 93 11.84 -1.06 -10.61
C THR A 93 12.75 0.05 -11.13
N ALA A 94 13.96 0.13 -10.57
CA ALA A 94 14.94 1.17 -10.93
C ALA A 94 15.36 1.15 -12.42
N ASP A 95 15.28 -0.01 -13.08
CA ASP A 95 15.51 -0.18 -14.52
C ASP A 95 14.26 0.07 -15.37
N GLY A 96 13.15 0.53 -14.76
CA GLY A 96 11.91 0.90 -15.44
C GLY A 96 10.97 -0.26 -15.77
N ARG A 97 11.27 -1.49 -15.36
CA ARG A 97 10.37 -2.63 -15.55
C ARG A 97 9.17 -2.56 -14.61
N GLN A 98 8.03 -3.04 -15.10
CA GLN A 98 6.83 -3.25 -14.30
C GLN A 98 6.76 -4.71 -13.90
N LEU A 99 6.72 -4.99 -12.59
CA LEU A 99 6.63 -6.32 -12.03
C LEU A 99 5.39 -6.44 -11.16
N LEU A 100 4.77 -7.61 -11.15
CA LEU A 100 3.78 -8.00 -10.16
C LEU A 100 4.49 -8.78 -9.06
N ALA A 101 4.39 -8.33 -7.82
CA ALA A 101 4.89 -9.03 -6.65
C ALA A 101 3.72 -9.65 -5.87
N SER A 102 3.71 -10.96 -5.68
CA SER A 102 2.70 -11.71 -4.92
C SER A 102 3.31 -13.00 -4.34
N GLU A 103 2.51 -13.81 -3.67
CA GLU A 103 2.94 -15.14 -3.20
C GLU A 103 3.19 -16.16 -4.32
N THR A 104 2.86 -15.84 -5.58
CA THR A 104 3.05 -16.74 -6.73
C THR A 104 3.86 -16.13 -7.86
N GLU A 105 4.30 -14.87 -7.73
CA GLU A 105 5.08 -14.16 -8.74
C GLU A 105 6.03 -13.16 -8.06
N ASN A 106 7.33 -13.22 -8.37
CA ASN A 106 8.37 -12.42 -7.70
C ASN A 106 8.26 -12.46 -6.16
N GLU A 107 8.16 -13.68 -5.60
CA GLU A 107 7.87 -13.95 -4.19
C GLU A 107 8.88 -13.31 -3.21
N ASP A 108 10.14 -13.23 -3.63
CA ASP A 108 11.23 -12.58 -2.90
C ASP A 108 11.04 -11.07 -2.80
N LEU A 109 10.65 -10.43 -3.91
CA LEU A 109 10.23 -9.03 -3.94
C LEU A 109 8.99 -8.81 -3.08
N PHE A 110 8.00 -9.69 -3.17
CA PHE A 110 6.77 -9.60 -2.36
C PHE A 110 7.06 -9.68 -0.86
N TRP A 111 7.93 -10.61 -0.45
CA TRP A 111 8.43 -10.67 0.92
C TRP A 111 9.13 -9.36 1.32
N ALA A 112 9.98 -8.80 0.46
CA ALA A 112 10.76 -7.61 0.75
C ALA A 112 9.89 -6.33 0.87
N LEU A 113 8.83 -6.20 0.08
CA LEU A 113 7.89 -5.08 0.13
C LEU A 113 7.07 -5.05 1.43
N ARG A 114 6.89 -6.20 2.09
CA ARG A 114 6.16 -6.33 3.36
C ARG A 114 7.02 -5.94 4.56
N GLY A 115 7.48 -4.69 4.59
CA GLY A 115 8.24 -4.10 5.70
C GLY A 115 9.57 -3.45 5.31
N GLY A 116 10.05 -3.67 4.09
CA GLY A 116 11.32 -3.13 3.60
C GLY A 116 11.26 -1.70 3.06
N GLY A 117 10.13 -1.00 3.20
CA GLY A 117 9.96 0.39 2.75
C GLY A 117 10.06 0.56 1.23
N GLY A 118 10.43 1.76 0.79
CA GLY A 118 10.57 2.12 -0.63
C GLY A 118 11.88 1.64 -1.30
N ASN A 119 12.57 0.64 -0.75
CA ASN A 119 13.90 0.23 -1.22
C ASN A 119 13.89 -0.49 -2.58
N PHE A 120 12.77 -1.10 -2.95
CA PHE A 120 12.72 -2.07 -4.07
C PHE A 120 12.01 -1.55 -5.32
N GLY A 121 11.62 -0.29 -5.32
CA GLY A 121 10.94 0.36 -6.43
C GLY A 121 9.73 1.18 -6.00
N ILE A 122 8.99 1.67 -6.98
CA ILE A 122 7.80 2.48 -6.78
C ILE A 122 6.59 1.56 -6.92
N VAL A 123 5.88 1.32 -5.83
CA VAL A 123 4.60 0.60 -5.91
C VAL A 123 3.55 1.51 -6.53
N THR A 124 2.92 1.05 -7.61
CA THR A 124 1.90 1.79 -8.37
C THR A 124 0.48 1.28 -8.11
N GLN A 125 0.33 0.12 -7.47
CA GLN A 125 -0.94 -0.40 -6.98
C GLN A 125 -0.70 -1.42 -5.87
N PHE A 126 -1.52 -1.40 -4.83
CA PHE A 126 -1.60 -2.43 -3.80
C PHE A 126 -2.91 -3.20 -3.94
N GLU A 127 -2.89 -4.51 -3.72
CA GLU A 127 -4.08 -5.33 -3.54
C GLU A 127 -4.16 -5.81 -2.09
N PHE A 128 -5.26 -5.54 -1.40
CA PHE A 128 -5.49 -5.95 -0.01
C PHE A 128 -6.64 -6.94 0.11
N GLN A 129 -6.53 -7.87 1.05
CA GLN A 129 -7.67 -8.60 1.63
C GLN A 129 -8.47 -7.65 2.53
N LEU A 130 -9.80 -7.64 2.37
CA LEU A 130 -10.77 -6.94 3.23
C LEU A 130 -11.63 -7.90 4.08
#